data_AF-A0A9P6IEX1-F1
#
_entry.id   AF-A0A9P6IEX1-F1
#
_cell.length_a   1.000
_cell.length_b   1.000
_cell.length_c   1.000
_cell.angle_alpha   90.00
_cell.angle_beta   90.00
_cell.angle_gamma   90.00
#
_symmetry.space_group_name_H-M   'P 1'
#
loop_
_entity.id
_entity.type
_entity.pdbx_description
1 polymer ?
#
loop_
_entity_poly.entity_id
_entity_poly.type
_entity_poly.pdbx_seq_one_letter_code
_entity_poly.pdbx_strand_id
1 'polypeptide(L)'
;MPGELGFKLDPYQQFVPTPHIFPEGLPESSVPHTWGVKDEDKIPEIWVTVGLGNSRSLKGGEGNYPSVSLWNEKGDRLGQHDGRWSNPLKQGGQKTMAIQQTQNGKKDEDPGYIMLSADDDAICIAMIQVSNSRHSSAFFGDIGYACGQTWYYSSRMMQKHMTDYLDSRCVWLDADHTGGKNARAMSYHLRDMIPSKDKLALYNKDGHKYLCNPTRRYSYWKNLKANGEIPFFDPPLKYLPDSADKSREGTEVDPDLVFDPTNYDKDVYIKQGESKEDSEYHKNNPFKDRMRKRQHRLSKRQGSNMDIERIVVTEIPGQTATEICQHPNSAGYDIVSYEDMKYCDLSERKLYDLCSSSNPTNCFDANSTTFVGVINARGEDSAPVKLYKTKDYWK
;
A
#
# COMPACT_ATOMS: atom_id res chain seq x y z
N MET A 1 22.07 14.50 7.88
CA MET A 1 21.01 14.10 8.81
C MET A 1 20.01 13.27 8.02
N PRO A 2 19.50 12.13 8.50
CA PRO A 2 18.41 11.46 7.79
C PRO A 2 17.20 12.41 7.85
N GLY A 3 16.95 13.11 6.75
CA GLY A 3 15.81 14.00 6.62
C GLY A 3 14.50 13.21 6.61
N GLU A 4 13.40 13.90 6.85
CA GLU A 4 12.05 13.35 6.66
C GLU A 4 11.88 12.97 5.18
N LEU A 5 11.80 11.66 4.91
CA LEU A 5 11.75 11.10 3.55
C LEU A 5 10.32 10.91 3.02
N GLY A 6 9.34 10.91 3.91
CA GLY A 6 7.93 10.71 3.59
C GLY A 6 7.03 11.26 4.69
N PHE A 7 5.74 11.00 4.60
CA PHE A 7 4.74 11.45 5.57
C PHE A 7 3.62 10.43 5.74
N LYS A 8 2.97 10.43 6.90
CA LYS A 8 1.88 9.52 7.25
C LYS A 8 0.76 10.28 7.96
N LEU A 9 -0.41 9.66 8.12
CA LEU A 9 -1.48 10.23 8.91
C LEU A 9 -1.19 10.11 10.41
N ASP A 10 -1.53 11.16 11.14
CA ASP A 10 -1.64 11.15 12.58
C ASP A 10 -3.07 10.72 13.02
N PRO A 11 -3.32 10.57 14.33
CA PRO A 11 -4.66 10.22 14.84
C PRO A 11 -5.77 11.23 14.49
N TYR A 12 -5.41 12.47 14.12
CA TYR A 12 -6.34 13.52 13.71
C TYR A 12 -6.57 13.56 12.20
N GLN A 13 -6.12 12.53 11.47
CA GLN A 13 -6.23 12.44 10.01
C GLN A 13 -5.49 13.60 9.32
N GLN A 14 -4.35 14.01 9.86
CA GLN A 14 -3.47 15.01 9.26
C GLN A 14 -2.16 14.35 8.85
N PHE A 15 -1.69 14.64 7.64
CA PHE A 15 -0.38 14.21 7.19
C PHE A 15 0.72 14.96 7.94
N VAL A 16 1.61 14.20 8.56
CA VAL A 16 2.78 14.68 9.30
C VAL A 16 4.05 14.05 8.74
N PRO A 17 5.19 14.76 8.73
CA PRO A 17 6.45 14.20 8.26
C PRO A 17 6.84 12.96 9.06
N THR A 18 7.54 12.03 8.41
CA THR A 18 8.01 10.78 9.02
C THR A 18 9.49 10.59 8.71
N PRO A 19 10.36 10.48 9.74
CA PRO A 19 11.83 10.46 9.57
C PRO A 19 12.40 9.10 9.14
N HIS A 20 11.55 8.12 8.82
CA HIS A 20 11.98 6.74 8.68
C HIS A 20 12.61 6.42 7.32
N ILE A 21 13.66 5.58 7.35
CA ILE A 21 14.40 5.10 6.19
C ILE A 21 14.71 3.62 6.42
N PHE A 22 14.45 2.77 5.43
CA PHE A 22 15.03 1.42 5.34
C PHE A 22 16.52 1.54 5.03
N PRO A 23 17.43 1.19 5.97
CA PRO A 23 18.87 1.25 5.72
C PRO A 23 19.29 0.40 4.51
N GLU A 24 18.63 -0.75 4.31
CA GLU A 24 18.85 -1.69 3.22
C GLU A 24 18.38 -1.17 1.85
N GLY A 25 17.63 -0.07 1.83
CA GLY A 25 17.26 0.65 0.61
C GLY A 25 18.25 1.75 0.23
N LEU A 26 19.16 2.11 1.13
CA LEU A 26 20.22 3.06 0.84
C LEU A 26 21.39 2.30 0.22
N PRO A 27 21.98 2.79 -0.89
CA PRO A 27 23.19 2.17 -1.42
C PRO A 27 24.26 2.17 -0.33
N GLU A 28 24.81 0.99 -0.01
CA GLU A 28 26.12 0.94 0.65
C GLU A 28 27.08 1.73 -0.23
N SER A 29 27.87 2.63 0.36
CA SER A 29 28.82 3.44 -0.42
C SER A 29 29.64 2.51 -1.31
N SER A 30 29.45 2.61 -2.62
CA SER A 30 29.99 1.63 -3.56
C SER A 30 31.50 1.79 -3.68
N VAL A 31 32.29 0.99 -2.95
CA VAL A 31 33.42 0.25 -3.54
C VAL A 31 33.80 -0.95 -2.66
N PRO A 32 33.68 -2.17 -3.21
CA PRO A 32 34.87 -2.99 -3.36
C PRO A 32 35.28 -2.91 -4.82
N HIS A 33 36.56 -2.59 -5.08
CA HIS A 33 37.12 -2.74 -6.41
C HIS A 33 36.95 -4.19 -6.89
N THR A 34 35.92 -4.46 -7.68
CA THR A 34 35.89 -5.65 -8.53
C THR A 34 36.92 -5.43 -9.62
N TRP A 35 38.06 -6.10 -9.47
CA TRP A 35 39.13 -6.10 -10.46
C TRP A 35 38.57 -6.49 -11.84
N GLY A 36 38.57 -5.54 -12.78
CA GLY A 36 38.27 -5.80 -14.20
C GLY A 36 37.00 -5.18 -14.78
N VAL A 37 36.15 -4.51 -14.02
CA VAL A 37 35.00 -3.75 -14.57
C VAL A 37 35.35 -2.27 -14.61
N LYS A 38 35.39 -1.68 -15.82
CA LYS A 38 35.56 -0.23 -15.96
C LYS A 38 34.29 0.47 -15.45
N ASP A 39 34.44 1.60 -14.76
CA ASP A 39 33.27 2.36 -14.27
C ASP A 39 32.33 2.83 -15.39
N GLU A 40 32.85 2.89 -16.62
CA GLU A 40 32.12 3.19 -17.87
C GLU A 40 31.09 2.10 -18.26
N ASP A 41 31.21 0.88 -17.72
CA ASP A 41 30.30 -0.25 -18.00
C ASP A 41 29.20 -0.43 -16.94
N LYS A 42 29.22 0.34 -15.84
CA LYS A 42 28.21 0.26 -14.79
C LYS A 42 26.93 0.95 -15.22
N ILE A 43 25.82 0.20 -15.21
CA ILE A 43 24.49 0.74 -15.48
C ILE A 43 23.97 1.40 -14.19
N PRO A 44 23.52 2.67 -14.23
CA PRO A 44 22.92 3.33 -13.08
C PRO A 44 21.72 2.55 -12.53
N GLU A 45 21.58 2.50 -11.22
CA GLU A 45 20.55 1.75 -10.51
C GLU A 45 19.72 2.66 -9.62
N ILE A 46 18.43 2.34 -9.52
CA ILE A 46 17.49 2.93 -8.57
C ILE A 46 17.02 1.80 -7.65
N TRP A 47 17.18 1.97 -6.35
CA TRP A 47 16.79 0.99 -5.35
C TRP A 47 15.36 1.23 -4.90
N VAL A 48 14.53 0.18 -4.97
CA VAL A 48 13.15 0.21 -4.51
C VAL A 48 12.98 -0.83 -3.41
N THR A 49 12.75 -0.34 -2.19
CA THR A 49 12.48 -1.18 -1.03
C THR A 49 10.99 -1.19 -0.72
N VAL A 50 10.38 -2.38 -0.73
CA VAL A 50 8.97 -2.56 -0.37
C VAL A 50 8.92 -3.21 1.01
N GLY A 51 8.21 -2.57 1.95
CA GLY A 51 7.95 -3.07 3.29
C GLY A 51 6.48 -3.48 3.45
N LEU A 52 6.26 -4.74 3.82
CA LEU A 52 4.91 -5.27 4.07
C LEU A 52 4.41 -4.92 5.47
N GLY A 53 3.09 -4.83 5.61
CA GLY A 53 2.44 -4.41 6.85
C GLY A 53 2.42 -5.42 8.00
N ASN A 54 2.77 -6.69 7.79
CA ASN A 54 2.45 -7.74 8.76
C ASN A 54 3.71 -8.43 9.26
N SER A 55 4.01 -8.45 10.56
CA SER A 55 5.37 -8.73 11.01
C SER A 55 5.77 -10.21 11.17
N ARG A 56 4.89 -11.19 11.40
CA ARG A 56 5.37 -12.56 11.78
C ARG A 56 4.58 -13.83 11.41
N SER A 57 3.37 -13.84 10.83
CA SER A 57 2.66 -15.14 10.62
C SER A 57 1.51 -15.24 9.58
N LEU A 58 1.33 -14.34 8.62
CA LEU A 58 0.23 -14.41 7.64
C LEU A 58 0.34 -15.43 6.49
N LYS A 59 -0.18 -16.65 6.64
CA LYS A 59 -0.66 -17.37 5.43
C LYS A 59 -1.72 -16.49 4.73
N GLY A 60 -1.52 -16.18 3.45
CA GLY A 60 -2.43 -15.36 2.64
C GLY A 60 -2.21 -13.83 2.67
N GLY A 61 -1.13 -13.36 3.29
CA GLY A 61 -0.60 -11.99 3.09
C GLY A 61 0.80 -12.00 2.43
N GLU A 62 1.16 -13.17 1.91
CA GLU A 62 2.36 -13.43 1.11
C GLU A 62 2.01 -13.13 -0.34
N GLY A 63 2.96 -12.56 -1.07
CA GLY A 63 2.82 -12.37 -2.50
C GLY A 63 4.16 -12.16 -3.15
N ASN A 64 4.18 -12.28 -4.47
CA ASN A 64 5.38 -11.99 -5.24
C ASN A 64 5.73 -10.50 -5.07
N TYR A 65 7.02 -10.19 -5.17
CA TYR A 65 7.42 -8.80 -5.21
C TYR A 65 6.73 -8.14 -6.40
N PRO A 66 6.07 -6.99 -6.21
CA PRO A 66 5.31 -6.39 -7.29
C PRO A 66 6.23 -6.04 -8.45
N SER A 67 5.71 -6.07 -9.66
CA SER A 67 6.45 -5.50 -10.78
C SER A 67 6.62 -4.01 -10.54
N VAL A 68 7.82 -3.49 -10.79
CA VAL A 68 8.16 -2.08 -10.58
C VAL A 68 8.49 -1.47 -11.92
N SER A 69 8.03 -0.25 -12.15
CA SER A 69 8.37 0.48 -13.35
C SER A 69 8.63 1.95 -13.01
N LEU A 70 9.69 2.51 -13.59
CA LEU A 70 10.19 3.85 -13.26
C LEU A 70 10.27 4.73 -14.50
N TRP A 71 9.95 6.01 -14.36
CA TRP A 71 10.04 7.02 -15.41
C TRP A 71 10.70 8.29 -14.90
N ASN A 72 11.28 9.09 -15.79
CA ASN A 72 11.72 10.45 -15.48
C ASN A 72 10.52 11.42 -15.41
N GLU A 73 10.78 12.68 -15.11
CA GLU A 73 9.78 13.77 -15.02
C GLU A 73 8.96 13.99 -16.31
N LYS A 74 9.49 13.59 -17.47
CA LYS A 74 8.85 13.77 -18.78
C LYS A 74 8.04 12.54 -19.22
N GLY A 75 8.04 11.48 -18.42
CA GLY A 75 7.39 10.21 -18.77
C GLY A 75 8.23 9.29 -19.65
N ASP A 76 9.53 9.52 -19.81
CA ASP A 76 10.42 8.56 -20.47
C ASP A 76 10.75 7.42 -19.50
N ARG A 77 10.66 6.18 -19.98
CA ARG A 77 10.92 4.97 -19.18
C ARG A 77 12.41 4.86 -18.82
N LEU A 78 12.71 4.77 -17.53
CA LEU A 78 14.08 4.55 -17.04
C LEU A 78 14.42 3.06 -17.00
N GLY A 79 13.55 2.27 -16.37
CA GLY A 79 13.75 0.84 -16.16
C GLY A 79 12.51 0.17 -15.55
N GLN A 80 12.57 -1.16 -15.50
CA GLN A 80 11.51 -1.99 -14.94
C GLN A 80 12.06 -3.26 -14.32
N HIS A 81 11.30 -3.82 -13.38
CA HIS A 81 11.51 -5.14 -12.81
C HIS A 81 10.23 -5.95 -12.93
N ASP A 82 10.34 -7.18 -13.45
CA ASP A 82 9.23 -8.12 -13.54
C ASP A 82 9.10 -8.92 -12.25
N GLY A 83 8.07 -8.61 -11.49
CA GLY A 83 7.77 -9.23 -10.21
C GLY A 83 7.38 -10.71 -10.30
N ARG A 84 6.91 -11.18 -11.46
CA ARG A 84 6.39 -12.55 -11.66
C ARG A 84 7.43 -13.64 -11.44
N TRP A 85 8.71 -13.30 -11.60
CA TRP A 85 9.84 -14.23 -11.44
C TRP A 85 10.62 -13.97 -10.16
N SER A 86 10.15 -13.04 -9.34
CA SER A 86 10.80 -12.70 -8.08
C SER A 86 10.47 -13.74 -7.02
N ASN A 87 11.44 -14.08 -6.17
CA ASN A 87 11.12 -14.85 -4.97
C ASN A 87 10.07 -14.11 -4.13
N PRO A 88 9.05 -14.81 -3.60
CA PRO A 88 8.01 -14.20 -2.77
C PRO A 88 8.59 -13.33 -1.65
N LEU A 89 7.98 -12.17 -1.38
CA LEU A 89 8.30 -11.48 -0.12
C LEU A 89 7.70 -12.29 1.01
N LYS A 90 8.56 -12.78 1.89
CA LYS A 90 8.11 -13.37 3.14
C LYS A 90 7.50 -12.28 4.02
N GLN A 91 6.47 -12.66 4.75
CA GLN A 91 5.75 -11.84 5.72
C GLN A 91 6.71 -11.12 6.66
N GLY A 92 6.39 -9.88 7.01
CA GLY A 92 7.19 -9.03 7.92
C GLY A 92 8.48 -8.55 7.30
N GLY A 93 8.80 -9.10 6.13
CA GLY A 93 9.95 -8.75 5.35
C GLY A 93 9.83 -7.36 4.77
N GLN A 94 11.00 -6.91 4.41
CA GLN A 94 11.21 -5.90 3.39
C GLN A 94 12.09 -6.55 2.34
N LYS A 95 12.00 -6.06 1.11
CA LYS A 95 12.90 -6.49 0.05
C LYS A 95 13.29 -5.27 -0.77
N THR A 96 14.59 -5.11 -0.97
CA THR A 96 15.14 -4.10 -1.87
C THR A 96 15.41 -4.74 -3.22
N MET A 97 14.98 -4.08 -4.28
CA MET A 97 15.31 -4.44 -5.66
C MET A 97 16.09 -3.30 -6.31
N ALA A 98 17.21 -3.62 -6.96
CA ALA A 98 17.92 -2.68 -7.81
C ALA A 98 17.29 -2.69 -9.21
N ILE A 99 16.81 -1.54 -9.65
CA ILE A 99 16.19 -1.33 -10.96
C ILE A 99 17.21 -0.63 -11.85
N GLN A 100 17.72 -1.35 -12.84
CA GLN A 100 18.72 -0.81 -13.76
C GLN A 100 18.07 0.11 -14.80
N GLN A 101 18.70 1.26 -15.05
CA GLN A 101 18.28 2.24 -16.04
C GLN A 101 18.63 1.78 -17.46
N THR A 102 18.02 0.70 -17.92
CA THR A 102 18.33 0.09 -19.23
C THR A 102 17.49 0.66 -20.38
N GLN A 103 16.42 1.40 -20.07
CA GLN A 103 15.41 1.82 -21.07
C GLN A 103 15.52 3.30 -21.47
N ASN A 104 16.44 4.06 -20.86
CA ASN A 104 16.76 5.44 -21.20
C ASN A 104 18.13 5.59 -21.90
N GLY A 105 18.65 4.51 -22.49
CA GLY A 105 19.98 4.49 -23.08
C GLY A 105 21.11 4.46 -22.04
N LYS A 106 20.87 3.91 -20.84
CA LYS A 106 21.86 3.74 -19.76
C LYS A 106 22.38 5.05 -19.18
N LYS A 107 21.55 6.09 -19.20
CA LYS A 107 21.87 7.39 -18.60
C LYS A 107 21.56 7.37 -17.11
N ASP A 108 22.34 8.09 -16.32
CA ASP A 108 22.04 8.32 -14.89
C ASP A 108 21.01 9.45 -14.78
N GLU A 109 19.73 9.09 -14.74
CA GLU A 109 18.62 10.01 -14.56
C GLU A 109 17.87 9.75 -13.25
N ASP A 110 17.33 10.81 -12.65
CA ASP A 110 16.50 10.68 -11.45
C ASP A 110 15.08 10.23 -11.84
N PRO A 111 14.47 9.32 -11.08
CA PRO A 111 13.08 8.94 -11.30
C PRO A 111 12.15 10.08 -10.85
N GLY A 112 11.22 10.46 -11.73
CA GLY A 112 10.09 11.33 -11.41
C GLY A 112 8.88 10.52 -10.94
N TYR A 113 8.66 9.32 -11.52
CA TYR A 113 7.49 8.50 -11.23
C TYR A 113 7.85 7.03 -10.99
N ILE A 114 7.00 6.38 -10.21
CA ILE A 114 7.03 4.94 -9.99
C ILE A 114 5.62 4.35 -10.11
N MET A 115 5.55 3.12 -10.61
CA MET A 115 4.36 2.26 -10.55
C MET A 115 4.74 0.90 -9.98
N LEU A 116 3.89 0.36 -9.11
CA LEU A 116 3.95 -1.00 -8.62
C LEU A 116 2.69 -1.74 -9.10
N SER A 117 2.84 -2.93 -9.67
CA SER A 117 1.73 -3.77 -10.14
C SER A 117 1.88 -5.18 -9.59
N ALA A 118 0.90 -5.62 -8.79
CA ALA A 118 0.86 -6.98 -8.24
C ALA A 118 0.48 -8.00 -9.32
N ASP A 119 0.72 -9.27 -9.03
CA ASP A 119 0.08 -10.40 -9.70
C ASP A 119 -1.13 -10.87 -8.90
N ASP A 120 -1.58 -12.11 -9.12
CA ASP A 120 -2.80 -12.64 -8.50
C ASP A 120 -2.62 -12.96 -7.01
N ASP A 121 -1.41 -12.80 -6.45
CA ASP A 121 -1.16 -13.00 -5.03
C ASP A 121 -1.17 -11.64 -4.30
N ALA A 122 -2.15 -11.47 -3.43
CA ALA A 122 -2.43 -10.18 -2.82
C ALA A 122 -1.34 -9.76 -1.81
N ILE A 123 -0.86 -8.53 -1.93
CA ILE A 123 0.16 -7.95 -1.04
C ILE A 123 -0.36 -6.72 -0.31
N CYS A 124 -0.07 -6.60 0.99
CA CYS A 124 -0.34 -5.39 1.77
C CYS A 124 0.93 -4.60 2.02
N ILE A 125 1.06 -3.46 1.34
CA ILE A 125 2.24 -2.61 1.39
C ILE A 125 2.04 -1.51 2.42
N ALA A 126 2.89 -1.48 3.46
CA ALA A 126 2.88 -0.43 4.47
C ALA A 126 3.83 0.73 4.11
N MET A 127 4.94 0.43 3.44
CA MET A 127 5.92 1.43 3.07
C MET A 127 6.64 1.06 1.77
N ILE A 128 6.97 2.07 0.98
CA ILE A 128 7.89 1.94 -0.16
C ILE A 128 8.93 3.02 -0.04
N GLN A 129 10.20 2.65 -0.14
CA GLN A 129 11.29 3.59 -0.28
C GLN A 129 11.86 3.50 -1.69
N VAL A 130 12.06 4.66 -2.32
CA VAL A 130 12.75 4.77 -3.61
C VAL A 130 13.95 5.66 -3.40
N SER A 131 15.13 5.13 -3.71
CA SER A 131 16.40 5.83 -3.53
C SER A 131 17.34 5.63 -4.71
N ASN A 132 18.18 6.62 -4.96
CA ASN A 132 19.39 6.51 -5.77
C ASN A 132 20.56 7.18 -5.05
N SER A 133 21.66 7.48 -5.76
CA SER A 133 22.83 8.15 -5.19
C SER A 133 22.58 9.60 -4.74
N ARG A 134 21.48 10.22 -5.19
CA ARG A 134 21.19 11.66 -5.03
C ARG A 134 19.92 11.94 -4.21
N HIS A 135 18.92 11.08 -4.30
CA HIS A 135 17.58 11.30 -3.76
C HIS A 135 17.07 10.05 -3.05
N SER A 136 16.26 10.26 -2.01
CA SER A 136 15.47 9.22 -1.36
C SER A 136 14.10 9.77 -0.99
N SER A 137 13.07 8.96 -1.18
CA SER A 137 11.69 9.29 -0.83
C SER A 137 10.98 8.05 -0.29
N ALA A 138 9.98 8.26 0.54
CA ALA A 138 9.18 7.21 1.14
C ALA A 138 7.68 7.46 0.95
N PHE A 139 6.98 6.44 0.48
CA PHE A 139 5.54 6.34 0.49
C PHE A 139 5.10 5.50 1.70
N PHE A 140 4.05 5.95 2.40
CA PHE A 140 3.41 5.20 3.48
C PHE A 140 1.97 4.85 3.09
N GLY A 141 1.48 3.68 3.52
CA GLY A 141 0.16 3.19 3.15
C GLY A 141 -0.99 4.12 3.60
N ASP A 142 -0.76 4.98 4.59
CA ASP A 142 -1.70 6.04 4.98
C ASP A 142 -2.10 6.98 3.83
N ILE A 143 -1.20 7.21 2.87
CA ILE A 143 -1.51 7.99 1.67
C ILE A 143 -2.59 7.30 0.85
N GLY A 144 -2.43 6.00 0.58
CA GLY A 144 -3.42 5.26 -0.18
C GLY A 144 -4.73 5.04 0.59
N TYR A 145 -4.66 4.86 1.91
CA TYR A 145 -5.84 4.87 2.78
C TYR A 145 -6.65 6.15 2.62
N ALA A 146 -6.01 7.32 2.80
CA ALA A 146 -6.65 8.63 2.71
C ALA A 146 -7.30 8.84 1.33
N CYS A 147 -6.65 8.33 0.29
CA CYS A 147 -7.10 8.47 -1.08
C CYS A 147 -8.06 7.37 -1.55
N GLY A 148 -8.51 6.47 -0.67
CA GLY A 148 -9.57 5.49 -0.95
C GLY A 148 -9.12 4.14 -1.48
N GLN A 149 -7.82 3.80 -1.42
CA GLN A 149 -7.35 2.46 -1.73
C GLN A 149 -7.82 1.45 -0.67
N THR A 150 -8.06 0.19 -1.08
CA THR A 150 -8.34 -0.89 -0.13
C THR A 150 -7.16 -1.08 0.82
N TRP A 151 -7.42 -1.22 2.12
CA TRP A 151 -6.38 -1.16 3.15
C TRP A 151 -6.67 -2.09 4.34
N TYR A 152 -5.65 -2.28 5.18
CA TYR A 152 -5.76 -2.90 6.50
C TYR A 152 -4.74 -2.28 7.48
N TYR A 153 -4.91 -2.54 8.77
CA TYR A 153 -3.88 -2.19 9.75
C TYR A 153 -2.60 -3.02 9.54
N SER A 154 -1.51 -2.52 10.10
CA SER A 154 -0.20 -3.15 10.05
C SER A 154 0.33 -3.38 11.46
N SER A 155 1.05 -4.50 11.66
CA SER A 155 1.74 -4.86 12.89
C SER A 155 3.25 -4.62 12.80
N ARG A 156 3.69 -3.85 11.79
CA ARG A 156 5.10 -3.67 11.48
C ARG A 156 5.79 -2.88 12.59
N MET A 157 6.60 -3.59 13.37
CA MET A 157 7.54 -3.00 14.32
C MET A 157 8.82 -2.60 13.58
N MET A 158 9.33 -1.39 13.82
CA MET A 158 10.61 -0.95 13.26
C MET A 158 11.69 -1.08 14.35
N GLN A 159 12.71 -1.88 14.07
CA GLN A 159 13.57 -2.54 15.06
C GLN A 159 14.58 -1.62 15.78
N LYS A 160 14.69 -0.33 15.42
CA LYS A 160 15.84 0.50 15.85
C LYS A 160 15.61 1.37 17.09
N HIS A 161 14.36 1.68 17.42
CA HIS A 161 14.00 2.36 18.66
C HIS A 161 12.76 1.67 19.22
N MET A 162 12.90 1.03 20.39
CA MET A 162 11.84 0.24 21.06
C MET A 162 10.61 1.07 21.49
N THR A 163 10.46 2.30 20.97
CA THR A 163 9.37 3.25 21.26
C THR A 163 8.67 3.77 19.99
N ASP A 164 9.24 3.57 18.80
CA ASP A 164 8.74 4.18 17.57
C ASP A 164 8.06 3.11 16.69
N TYR A 165 6.79 2.88 16.97
CA TYR A 165 5.92 2.08 16.12
C TYR A 165 5.81 2.77 14.75
N LEU A 166 6.15 2.07 13.66
CA LEU A 166 5.63 2.47 12.35
C LEU A 166 4.18 1.99 12.26
N ASP A 167 3.32 2.66 13.01
CA ASP A 167 1.87 2.54 12.89
C ASP A 167 1.43 3.30 11.64
N SER A 168 1.81 2.70 10.50
CA SER A 168 1.29 3.05 9.19
C SER A 168 0.26 2.00 8.82
N ARG A 169 -0.83 2.42 8.17
CA ARG A 169 -1.73 1.48 7.51
C ARG A 169 -1.00 0.82 6.34
N CYS A 170 -1.48 -0.34 5.90
CA CYS A 170 -1.02 -0.96 4.66
C CYS A 170 -2.13 -0.96 3.60
N VAL A 171 -1.74 -0.84 2.34
CA VAL A 171 -2.66 -0.84 1.20
C VAL A 171 -2.49 -2.08 0.35
N TRP A 172 -3.62 -2.61 -0.13
CA TRP A 172 -3.64 -3.85 -0.89
C TRP A 172 -3.39 -3.61 -2.37
N LEU A 173 -2.55 -4.46 -2.96
CA LEU A 173 -2.47 -4.68 -4.39
C LEU A 173 -2.78 -6.15 -4.69
N ASP A 174 -3.68 -6.38 -5.63
CA ASP A 174 -4.15 -7.71 -6.02
C ASP A 174 -4.74 -7.69 -7.44
N ALA A 175 -4.19 -8.50 -8.34
CA ALA A 175 -4.64 -8.59 -9.71
C ALA A 175 -5.98 -9.29 -9.91
N ASP A 176 -6.37 -10.21 -9.00
CA ASP A 176 -7.60 -10.98 -9.15
C ASP A 176 -8.76 -10.40 -8.34
N HIS A 177 -8.50 -9.34 -7.57
CA HIS A 177 -9.46 -8.57 -6.78
C HIS A 177 -10.15 -9.40 -5.69
N THR A 178 -9.46 -10.41 -5.15
CA THR A 178 -9.93 -11.22 -4.04
C THR A 178 -10.33 -10.33 -2.86
N GLY A 179 -11.52 -10.58 -2.33
CA GLY A 179 -12.09 -9.81 -1.21
C GLY A 179 -12.49 -8.38 -1.57
N GLY A 180 -12.66 -8.07 -2.86
CA GLY A 180 -13.12 -6.75 -3.32
C GLY A 180 -12.03 -5.68 -3.34
N LYS A 181 -10.75 -6.06 -3.34
CA LYS A 181 -9.62 -5.13 -3.44
C LYS A 181 -9.73 -4.30 -4.73
N ASN A 182 -9.58 -2.99 -4.61
CA ASN A 182 -9.84 -2.07 -5.71
C ASN A 182 -8.62 -1.76 -6.59
N ALA A 183 -7.46 -2.35 -6.29
CA ALA A 183 -6.21 -2.00 -6.96
C ALA A 183 -5.39 -3.24 -7.28
N ARG A 184 -5.00 -3.40 -8.55
CA ARG A 184 -3.89 -4.25 -8.97
C ARG A 184 -2.57 -3.50 -8.86
N ALA A 185 -2.60 -2.21 -9.19
CA ALA A 185 -1.42 -1.37 -9.24
C ALA A 185 -1.64 -0.05 -8.54
N MET A 186 -0.55 0.63 -8.21
CA MET A 186 -0.54 2.01 -7.75
C MET A 186 0.65 2.73 -8.34
N SER A 187 0.52 4.04 -8.52
CA SER A 187 1.57 4.91 -9.02
C SER A 187 1.57 6.23 -8.29
N TYR A 188 2.74 6.86 -8.24
CA TYR A 188 2.86 8.19 -7.68
C TYR A 188 4.06 8.95 -8.25
N HIS A 189 3.97 10.27 -8.14
CA HIS A 189 5.02 11.22 -8.42
C HIS A 189 5.94 11.33 -7.19
N LEU A 190 7.23 11.03 -7.37
CA LEU A 190 8.18 10.83 -6.27
C LEU A 190 8.45 12.11 -5.48
N ARG A 191 8.60 13.25 -6.17
CA ARG A 191 8.83 14.55 -5.50
C ARG A 191 7.67 14.97 -4.62
N ASP A 192 6.46 14.56 -4.96
CA ASP A 192 5.25 14.88 -4.19
C ASP A 192 5.15 14.06 -2.89
N MET A 193 5.91 12.97 -2.77
CA MET A 193 6.00 12.15 -1.55
C MET A 193 7.06 12.66 -0.57
N ILE A 194 7.92 13.60 -0.98
CA ILE A 194 8.92 14.22 -0.09
C ILE A 194 8.22 15.34 0.70
N PRO A 195 8.13 15.24 2.03
CA PRO A 195 7.41 16.21 2.84
C PRO A 195 8.12 17.56 2.86
N SER A 196 7.34 18.62 3.00
CA SER A 196 7.80 19.94 3.43
C SER A 196 6.64 20.63 4.13
N LYS A 197 6.92 21.71 4.87
CA LYS A 197 5.88 22.39 5.65
C LYS A 197 4.73 22.84 4.75
N ASP A 198 5.07 23.43 3.61
CA ASP A 198 4.06 23.99 2.71
C ASP A 198 3.31 22.89 1.94
N LYS A 199 4.00 21.81 1.51
CA LYS A 199 3.34 20.65 0.88
C LYS A 199 2.32 20.01 1.80
N LEU A 200 2.69 19.73 3.05
CA LEU A 200 1.77 19.09 4.00
C LEU A 200 0.62 20.02 4.38
N ALA A 201 0.88 21.33 4.52
CA ALA A 201 -0.19 22.31 4.72
C ALA A 201 -1.18 22.35 3.54
N LEU A 202 -0.73 22.12 2.30
CA LEU A 202 -1.60 21.99 1.13
C LEU A 202 -2.35 20.65 1.13
N TYR A 203 -1.67 19.54 1.39
CA TYR A 203 -2.26 18.20 1.37
C TYR A 203 -3.25 17.97 2.50
N ASN A 204 -3.21 18.75 3.58
CA ASN A 204 -4.17 18.69 4.66
C ASN A 204 -5.42 19.57 4.45
N LYS A 205 -5.49 20.32 3.35
CA LYS A 205 -6.68 21.12 2.99
C LYS A 205 -7.74 20.27 2.30
N ASP A 206 -9.00 20.69 2.48
CA ASP A 206 -10.16 20.24 1.71
C ASP A 206 -10.28 18.71 1.57
N GLY A 207 -10.05 17.97 2.66
CA GLY A 207 -10.15 16.51 2.68
C GLY A 207 -9.10 15.82 1.81
N HIS A 208 -7.87 16.36 1.77
CA HIS A 208 -6.73 15.83 1.02
C HIS A 208 -6.87 15.88 -0.51
N LYS A 209 -7.79 16.71 -1.04
CA LYS A 209 -8.07 16.76 -2.49
C LYS A 209 -6.83 17.02 -3.35
N TYR A 210 -5.87 17.82 -2.88
CA TYR A 210 -4.65 18.13 -3.64
C TYR A 210 -3.67 16.96 -3.72
N LEU A 211 -3.80 15.96 -2.84
CA LEU A 211 -3.01 14.73 -2.90
C LEU A 211 -3.78 13.62 -3.63
N CYS A 212 -5.07 13.48 -3.32
CA CYS A 212 -5.86 12.31 -3.71
C CYS A 212 -6.64 12.44 -5.02
N ASN A 213 -6.99 13.65 -5.46
CA ASN A 213 -7.73 13.83 -6.71
C ASN A 213 -6.82 13.83 -7.96
N PRO A 214 -5.61 14.42 -7.93
CA PRO A 214 -4.70 14.39 -9.07
C PRO A 214 -4.18 12.98 -9.37
N THR A 215 -4.71 12.34 -10.41
CA THR A 215 -4.28 11.00 -10.84
C THR A 215 -2.78 10.91 -11.10
N ARG A 216 -2.21 11.99 -11.62
CA ARG A 216 -0.78 12.10 -11.94
C ARG A 216 0.10 12.18 -10.69
N ARG A 217 -0.43 12.62 -9.55
CA ARG A 217 0.31 12.70 -8.28
C ARG A 217 0.32 11.38 -7.54
N TYR A 218 -0.85 10.83 -7.29
CA TYR A 218 -1.04 9.52 -6.68
C TYR A 218 -2.31 8.90 -7.26
N SER A 219 -2.22 7.63 -7.61
CA SER A 219 -3.37 6.86 -8.04
C SER A 219 -3.18 5.39 -7.74
N TYR A 220 -4.27 4.72 -7.43
CA TYR A 220 -4.37 3.28 -7.60
C TYR A 220 -5.16 2.95 -8.87
N TRP A 221 -4.91 1.77 -9.43
CA TRP A 221 -5.42 1.32 -10.71
C TRP A 221 -5.97 -0.07 -10.55
N LYS A 222 -7.19 -0.27 -11.04
CA LYS A 222 -7.87 -1.55 -10.90
C LYS A 222 -7.16 -2.63 -11.70
N ASN A 223 -6.89 -2.40 -12.98
CA ASN A 223 -6.42 -3.48 -13.86
C ASN A 223 -5.00 -3.31 -14.40
N LEU A 224 -4.34 -2.18 -14.11
CA LEU A 224 -3.11 -1.77 -14.79
C LEU A 224 -1.99 -2.79 -14.57
N LYS A 225 -1.49 -3.35 -15.67
CA LYS A 225 -0.47 -4.40 -15.68
C LYS A 225 0.94 -3.82 -15.51
N ALA A 226 1.89 -4.71 -15.26
CA ALA A 226 3.31 -4.39 -15.09
C ALA A 226 3.92 -3.57 -16.24
N ASN A 227 3.46 -3.79 -17.46
CA ASN A 227 3.91 -3.07 -18.65
C ASN A 227 3.00 -1.87 -19.02
N GLY A 228 2.10 -1.48 -18.13
CA GLY A 228 1.19 -0.37 -18.34
C GLY A 228 1.88 0.99 -18.27
N GLU A 229 1.15 1.99 -18.77
CA GLU A 229 1.50 3.39 -18.81
C GLU A 229 0.58 4.18 -17.87
N ILE A 230 1.18 5.10 -17.12
CA ILE A 230 0.49 6.03 -16.22
C ILE A 230 0.50 7.42 -16.86
N PRO A 231 -0.42 8.32 -16.49
CA PRO A 231 -0.37 9.70 -16.94
C PRO A 231 0.73 10.49 -16.19
N PHE A 232 1.29 11.48 -16.87
CA PHE A 232 2.38 12.34 -16.37
C PHE A 232 1.98 13.81 -16.38
N PHE A 233 2.62 14.62 -15.54
CA PHE A 233 2.50 16.07 -15.61
C PHE A 233 3.21 16.57 -16.87
N ASP A 234 2.46 17.18 -17.78
CA ASP A 234 2.98 17.81 -18.99
C ASP A 234 2.39 19.22 -19.12
N PRO A 235 3.20 20.29 -18.96
CA PRO A 235 4.63 20.24 -18.61
C PRO A 235 4.88 19.74 -17.18
N PRO A 236 6.11 19.30 -16.85
CA PRO A 236 6.49 18.92 -15.48
C PRO A 236 6.21 20.05 -14.48
N LEU A 237 5.83 19.67 -13.25
CA LEU A 237 5.51 20.62 -12.20
C LEU A 237 6.75 21.46 -11.81
N LYS A 238 6.48 22.70 -11.42
CA LYS A 238 7.48 23.61 -10.84
C LYS A 238 7.09 23.90 -9.41
N TYR A 239 8.08 23.94 -8.54
CA TYR A 239 7.89 24.13 -7.10
C TYR A 239 8.47 25.46 -6.64
N LEU A 240 7.80 26.08 -5.66
CA LEU A 240 8.34 27.18 -4.89
C LEU A 240 9.32 26.65 -3.83
N PRO A 241 10.28 27.45 -3.34
CA PRO A 241 11.01 27.11 -2.13
C PRO A 241 10.07 27.02 -0.93
N ASP A 242 10.29 26.07 -0.04
CA ASP A 242 9.49 25.92 1.18
C ASP A 242 9.68 27.12 2.13
N SER A 243 8.59 27.52 2.79
CA SER A 243 8.55 28.70 3.67
C SER A 243 9.38 28.54 4.95
N ALA A 244 9.57 27.31 5.43
CA ALA A 244 10.41 27.02 6.60
C ALA A 244 11.85 26.69 6.21
N ASP A 245 12.07 26.03 5.07
CA ASP A 245 13.41 25.71 4.56
C ASP A 245 13.52 26.00 3.06
N LYS A 246 14.11 27.15 2.73
CA LYS A 246 14.29 27.60 1.34
C LYS A 246 15.19 26.69 0.48
N SER A 247 15.89 25.72 1.08
CA SER A 247 16.66 24.72 0.35
C SER A 247 15.81 23.53 -0.13
N ARG A 248 14.57 23.40 0.36
CA ARG A 248 13.61 22.34 0.02
C ARG A 248 12.52 22.87 -0.90
N GLU A 249 11.93 21.95 -1.66
CA GLU A 249 10.73 22.21 -2.45
C GLU A 249 9.50 22.33 -1.53
N GLY A 250 8.80 23.46 -1.62
CA GLY A 250 7.48 23.73 -1.07
C GLY A 250 6.38 23.26 -2.03
N THR A 251 5.26 23.99 -2.08
CA THR A 251 4.16 23.68 -3.00
C THR A 251 4.50 23.98 -4.45
N GLU A 252 3.64 23.53 -5.35
CA GLU A 252 3.70 23.91 -6.77
C GLU A 252 3.51 25.42 -6.92
N VAL A 253 4.06 25.97 -8.00
CA VAL A 253 3.85 27.37 -8.38
C VAL A 253 2.38 27.66 -8.64
N ASP A 254 1.65 26.69 -9.20
CA ASP A 254 0.21 26.76 -9.44
C ASP A 254 -0.45 25.45 -8.97
N PRO A 255 -1.01 25.42 -7.75
CA PRO A 255 -1.63 24.24 -7.17
C PRO A 255 -2.89 23.77 -7.89
N ASP A 256 -3.51 24.55 -8.77
CA ASP A 256 -4.73 24.14 -9.47
C ASP A 256 -4.40 23.34 -10.76
N LEU A 257 -3.19 23.50 -11.31
CA LEU A 257 -2.73 22.73 -12.49
C LEU A 257 -2.49 21.25 -12.20
N VAL A 258 -2.44 20.87 -10.92
CA VAL A 258 -2.28 19.46 -10.52
C VAL A 258 -3.52 18.65 -10.87
N PHE A 259 -4.71 19.28 -10.86
CA PHE A 259 -5.96 18.57 -11.12
C PHE A 259 -6.00 18.03 -12.55
N ASP A 260 -6.71 16.92 -12.72
CA ASP A 260 -6.73 16.22 -13.97
C ASP A 260 -7.58 16.98 -15.01
N PRO A 261 -7.02 17.28 -16.20
CA PRO A 261 -7.76 18.00 -17.24
C PRO A 261 -8.89 17.14 -17.84
N THR A 262 -8.82 15.83 -17.63
CA THR A 262 -9.75 14.83 -18.13
C THR A 262 -9.95 13.75 -17.08
N ASN A 263 -11.11 13.10 -17.08
CA ASN A 263 -11.31 11.93 -16.22
C ASN A 263 -10.47 10.75 -16.74
N TYR A 264 -9.48 10.31 -15.95
CA TYR A 264 -8.65 9.15 -16.28
C TYR A 264 -9.38 7.86 -15.96
N ASP A 265 -9.39 6.94 -16.92
CA ASP A 265 -9.95 5.61 -16.72
C ASP A 265 -9.05 4.78 -15.79
N LYS A 266 -9.57 4.42 -14.61
CA LYS A 266 -8.87 3.63 -13.59
C LYS A 266 -8.93 2.12 -13.86
N ASP A 267 -9.74 1.70 -14.83
CA ASP A 267 -9.98 0.30 -15.18
C ASP A 267 -9.12 -0.18 -16.37
N VAL A 268 -8.21 0.66 -16.87
CA VAL A 268 -7.26 0.31 -17.94
C VAL A 268 -6.34 -0.85 -17.55
N TYR A 269 -6.01 -1.68 -18.52
CA TYR A 269 -5.02 -2.76 -18.42
C TYR A 269 -3.63 -2.31 -18.85
N ILE A 270 -3.53 -1.46 -19.87
CA ILE A 270 -2.24 -1.01 -20.41
C ILE A 270 -2.14 0.51 -20.43
N LYS A 271 -3.13 1.22 -20.99
CA LYS A 271 -3.02 2.67 -21.17
C LYS A 271 -4.38 3.33 -21.36
N GLN A 272 -4.41 4.64 -21.17
CA GLN A 272 -5.59 5.46 -21.45
C GLN A 272 -6.01 5.35 -22.92
N GLY A 273 -7.30 5.16 -23.17
CA GLY A 273 -7.86 5.06 -24.53
C GLY A 273 -7.57 3.75 -25.26
N GLU A 274 -7.23 2.66 -24.55
CA GLU A 274 -7.12 1.33 -25.16
C GLU A 274 -8.44 0.88 -25.82
N SER A 275 -8.35 0.15 -26.93
CA SER A 275 -9.54 -0.33 -27.64
C SER A 275 -10.29 -1.38 -26.81
N LYS A 276 -11.58 -1.59 -27.10
CA LYS A 276 -12.34 -2.65 -26.42
C LYS A 276 -11.74 -4.02 -26.71
N GLU A 277 -11.28 -4.23 -27.93
CA GLU A 277 -10.63 -5.45 -28.37
C GLU A 277 -9.33 -5.71 -27.59
N ASP A 278 -8.49 -4.69 -27.39
CA ASP A 278 -7.25 -4.79 -26.60
C ASP A 278 -7.56 -5.05 -25.12
N SER A 279 -8.54 -4.34 -24.57
CA SER A 279 -8.99 -4.52 -23.20
C SER A 279 -9.52 -5.94 -22.96
N GLU A 280 -10.34 -6.46 -23.89
CA GLU A 280 -10.84 -7.84 -23.83
C GLU A 280 -9.72 -8.87 -23.98
N TYR A 281 -8.77 -8.65 -24.88
CA TYR A 281 -7.59 -9.49 -25.03
C TYR A 281 -6.78 -9.55 -23.74
N HIS A 282 -6.58 -8.40 -23.08
CA HIS A 282 -5.84 -8.31 -21.83
C HIS A 282 -6.59 -8.87 -20.63
N LYS A 283 -7.91 -8.79 -20.62
CA LYS A 283 -8.79 -9.41 -19.61
C LYS A 283 -8.80 -10.93 -19.74
N ASN A 284 -8.74 -11.45 -20.96
CA ASN A 284 -8.89 -12.87 -21.26
C ASN A 284 -7.52 -13.55 -21.41
N ASN A 285 -6.95 -14.03 -20.30
CA ASN A 285 -5.91 -15.06 -20.39
C ASN A 285 -6.58 -16.46 -20.35
N PRO A 286 -6.58 -17.23 -21.46
CA PRO A 286 -7.37 -18.48 -21.57
C PRO A 286 -7.06 -19.54 -20.51
N PHE A 287 -5.85 -19.50 -19.92
CA PHE A 287 -5.41 -20.49 -18.94
C PHE A 287 -5.93 -20.27 -17.50
N LYS A 288 -6.42 -19.07 -17.15
CA LYS A 288 -6.81 -18.73 -15.76
C LYS A 288 -8.32 -18.74 -15.48
N ASP A 289 -9.14 -18.87 -16.52
CA ASP A 289 -10.56 -18.52 -16.44
C ASP A 289 -11.45 -19.58 -15.71
N ARG A 290 -11.01 -20.85 -15.66
CA ARG A 290 -11.70 -21.92 -14.89
C ARG A 290 -11.40 -21.89 -13.39
N MET A 291 -10.17 -21.55 -12.98
CA MET A 291 -9.77 -21.43 -11.56
C MET A 291 -10.37 -20.15 -10.94
N ARG A 292 -10.30 -19.03 -11.67
CA ARG A 292 -10.84 -17.73 -11.24
C ARG A 292 -12.35 -17.78 -10.97
N LYS A 293 -13.12 -18.54 -11.75
CA LYS A 293 -14.58 -18.72 -11.53
C LYS A 293 -14.91 -19.50 -10.24
N ARG A 294 -14.02 -20.40 -9.78
CA ARG A 294 -14.21 -21.14 -8.51
C ARG A 294 -13.80 -20.29 -7.31
N GLN A 295 -12.69 -19.56 -7.40
CA GLN A 295 -12.26 -18.59 -6.37
C GLN A 295 -13.23 -17.42 -6.23
N HIS A 296 -13.75 -16.85 -7.33
CA HIS A 296 -14.72 -15.75 -7.28
C HIS A 296 -16.03 -16.15 -6.59
N ARG A 297 -16.45 -17.42 -6.68
CA ARG A 297 -17.61 -17.94 -5.92
C ARG A 297 -17.33 -18.07 -4.42
N LEU A 298 -16.08 -18.32 -4.03
CA LEU A 298 -15.64 -18.37 -2.64
C LEU A 298 -15.41 -16.96 -2.07
N SER A 299 -14.82 -16.03 -2.82
CA SER A 299 -14.63 -14.63 -2.40
C SER A 299 -15.96 -13.90 -2.20
N LYS A 300 -16.98 -14.21 -3.02
CA LYS A 300 -18.34 -13.68 -2.83
C LYS A 300 -19.01 -14.16 -1.53
N ARG A 301 -18.53 -15.26 -0.93
CA ARG A 301 -18.96 -15.75 0.40
C ARG A 301 -18.11 -15.22 1.55
N GLN A 302 -16.88 -14.77 1.31
CA GLN A 302 -15.93 -14.30 2.34
C GLN A 302 -15.91 -12.78 2.52
N GLY A 303 -16.46 -12.02 1.56
CA GLY A 303 -16.59 -10.56 1.68
C GLY A 303 -15.21 -9.88 1.75
N SER A 304 -15.05 -8.95 2.68
CA SER A 304 -13.77 -8.24 2.92
C SER A 304 -12.77 -9.05 3.78
N ASN A 305 -13.16 -10.24 4.27
CA ASN A 305 -12.27 -11.13 5.01
C ASN A 305 -11.49 -12.03 4.02
N MET A 306 -10.17 -12.06 4.17
CA MET A 306 -9.24 -12.81 3.32
C MET A 306 -8.92 -14.22 3.83
N ASP A 307 -9.10 -14.47 5.13
CA ASP A 307 -8.90 -15.78 5.76
C ASP A 307 -9.87 -15.93 6.95
N ILE A 308 -10.97 -16.63 6.71
CA ILE A 308 -12.04 -16.85 7.70
C ILE A 308 -11.60 -17.70 8.90
N GLU A 309 -10.44 -18.39 8.80
CA GLU A 309 -9.88 -19.21 9.87
C GLU A 309 -8.84 -18.42 10.69
N ARG A 310 -8.73 -17.10 10.46
CA ARG A 310 -7.75 -16.23 11.11
C ARG A 310 -8.40 -15.06 11.83
N ILE A 311 -7.83 -14.72 12.99
CA ILE A 311 -8.17 -13.53 13.75
C ILE A 311 -6.92 -12.76 14.19
N VAL A 312 -7.01 -11.43 14.13
CA VAL A 312 -6.02 -10.50 14.69
C VAL A 312 -6.51 -10.02 16.05
N VAL A 313 -5.64 -9.97 17.04
CA VAL A 313 -5.90 -9.38 18.35
C VAL A 313 -4.86 -8.29 18.58
N THR A 314 -5.30 -7.04 18.60
CA THR A 314 -4.40 -5.87 18.70
C THR A 314 -4.54 -5.13 20.03
N GLU A 315 -3.40 -4.78 20.60
CA GLU A 315 -3.20 -3.86 21.73
C GLU A 315 -2.49 -2.56 21.27
N ILE A 316 -2.27 -2.39 19.95
CA ILE A 316 -1.58 -1.22 19.39
C ILE A 316 -2.51 0.01 19.46
N PRO A 317 -2.09 1.12 20.09
CA PRO A 317 -2.90 2.34 20.17
C PRO A 317 -3.36 2.84 18.81
N GLY A 318 -4.61 3.30 18.72
CA GLY A 318 -5.20 3.81 17.47
C GLY A 318 -5.75 2.73 16.52
N GLN A 319 -5.45 1.45 16.74
CA GLN A 319 -6.02 0.36 15.95
C GLN A 319 -7.32 -0.15 16.58
N THR A 320 -8.46 0.21 16.00
CA THR A 320 -9.79 -0.11 16.55
C THR A 320 -10.52 -1.16 15.70
N ALA A 321 -11.28 -2.04 16.34
CA ALA A 321 -12.13 -2.97 15.59
C ALA A 321 -13.25 -2.22 14.86
N THR A 322 -13.71 -1.10 15.44
CA THR A 322 -14.73 -0.22 14.86
C THR A 322 -14.33 0.33 13.50
N GLU A 323 -13.13 0.90 13.36
CA GLU A 323 -12.66 1.46 12.08
C GLU A 323 -12.63 0.38 10.99
N ILE A 324 -12.07 -0.80 11.30
CA ILE A 324 -12.02 -1.92 10.35
C ILE A 324 -13.42 -2.37 9.93
N CYS A 325 -14.39 -2.46 10.84
CA CYS A 325 -15.72 -2.92 10.47
C CYS A 325 -16.50 -1.91 9.62
N GLN A 326 -16.41 -0.63 9.98
CA GLN A 326 -17.25 0.42 9.40
C GLN A 326 -16.64 1.05 8.14
N HIS A 327 -15.31 1.02 7.98
CA HIS A 327 -14.68 1.66 6.83
C HIS A 327 -14.97 0.87 5.54
N PRO A 328 -15.51 1.48 4.47
CA PRO A 328 -15.96 0.76 3.27
C PRO A 328 -14.83 0.06 2.52
N ASN A 329 -13.61 0.61 2.57
CA ASN A 329 -12.43 0.07 1.88
C ASN A 329 -11.51 -0.78 2.78
N SER A 330 -11.92 -1.12 4.01
CA SER A 330 -11.15 -2.08 4.80
C SER A 330 -11.28 -3.49 4.23
N ALA A 331 -10.17 -4.22 4.14
CA ALA A 331 -10.18 -5.65 3.81
C ALA A 331 -8.99 -6.33 4.49
N GLY A 332 -9.16 -7.52 5.01
CA GLY A 332 -8.11 -8.18 5.79
C GLY A 332 -8.67 -9.34 6.60
N TYR A 333 -8.48 -9.33 7.91
CA TYR A 333 -8.89 -10.42 8.79
C TYR A 333 -9.98 -9.96 9.76
N ASP A 334 -10.64 -10.90 10.43
CA ASP A 334 -11.44 -10.56 11.60
C ASP A 334 -10.49 -9.99 12.68
N ILE A 335 -10.94 -8.98 13.43
CA ILE A 335 -10.09 -8.25 14.37
C ILE A 335 -10.76 -8.05 15.73
N VAL A 336 -9.99 -8.27 16.79
CA VAL A 336 -10.26 -7.82 18.16
C VAL A 336 -9.33 -6.67 18.46
N SER A 337 -9.86 -5.59 19.02
CA SER A 337 -9.06 -4.51 19.55
C SER A 337 -9.38 -4.27 21.02
N TYR A 338 -8.32 -4.17 21.82
CA TYR A 338 -8.42 -3.75 23.21
C TYR A 338 -8.46 -2.23 23.38
N GLU A 339 -8.22 -1.47 22.31
CA GLU A 339 -8.35 0.00 22.32
C GLU A 339 -9.81 0.43 22.47
N ASP A 340 -10.70 -0.19 21.67
CA ASP A 340 -12.15 0.10 21.70
C ASP A 340 -12.99 -1.03 22.32
N MET A 341 -12.33 -2.06 22.87
CA MET A 341 -12.94 -3.24 23.51
C MET A 341 -14.00 -3.92 22.62
N LYS A 342 -13.70 -4.06 21.33
CA LYS A 342 -14.61 -4.63 20.33
C LYS A 342 -13.98 -5.72 19.47
N TYR A 343 -14.85 -6.52 18.88
CA TYR A 343 -14.57 -7.53 17.87
C TYR A 343 -15.34 -7.19 16.59
N CYS A 344 -14.66 -7.26 15.44
CA CYS A 344 -15.27 -7.15 14.12
C CYS A 344 -15.22 -8.49 13.39
N ASP A 345 -16.39 -9.03 13.07
CA ASP A 345 -16.53 -10.03 12.03
C ASP A 345 -16.53 -9.31 10.68
N LEU A 346 -15.38 -9.30 10.01
CA LEU A 346 -15.19 -8.59 8.74
C LEU A 346 -15.86 -9.31 7.57
N SER A 347 -16.20 -10.60 7.73
CA SER A 347 -16.95 -11.35 6.71
C SER A 347 -18.38 -10.80 6.58
N GLU A 348 -19.00 -10.45 7.71
CA GLU A 348 -20.34 -9.87 7.76
C GLU A 348 -20.36 -8.35 8.01
N ARG A 349 -19.19 -7.76 8.29
CA ARG A 349 -19.02 -6.36 8.76
C ARG A 349 -19.89 -6.05 9.98
N LYS A 350 -19.90 -6.97 10.96
CA LYS A 350 -20.64 -6.82 12.21
C LYS A 350 -19.70 -6.60 13.39
N LEU A 351 -20.04 -5.62 14.21
CA LEU A 351 -19.33 -5.28 15.44
C LEU A 351 -20.01 -5.92 16.65
N TYR A 352 -19.19 -6.44 17.56
CA TYR A 352 -19.60 -7.01 18.83
C TYR A 352 -18.72 -6.47 19.95
N ASP A 353 -19.28 -6.35 21.15
CA ASP A 353 -18.52 -5.98 22.34
C ASP A 353 -17.67 -7.16 22.84
N LEU A 354 -16.52 -6.87 23.44
CA LEU A 354 -15.74 -7.88 24.15
C LEU A 354 -16.35 -8.21 25.51
N CYS A 355 -16.23 -9.47 25.90
CA CYS A 355 -16.70 -9.93 27.20
C CYS A 355 -15.93 -9.27 28.34
N SER A 356 -16.67 -8.85 29.36
CA SER A 356 -16.13 -8.21 30.57
C SER A 356 -16.94 -8.63 31.79
N SER A 357 -16.47 -8.28 33.00
CA SER A 357 -17.23 -8.52 34.23
C SER A 357 -18.61 -7.85 34.23
N SER A 358 -18.75 -6.72 33.53
CA SER A 358 -20.02 -6.01 33.35
C SER A 358 -20.92 -6.63 32.27
N ASN A 359 -20.34 -7.20 31.21
CA ASN A 359 -21.06 -7.79 30.08
C ASN A 359 -20.58 -9.23 29.84
N PRO A 360 -21.05 -10.20 30.64
CA PRO A 360 -20.59 -11.60 30.55
C PRO A 360 -21.28 -12.42 29.45
N THR A 361 -22.32 -11.88 28.80
CA THR A 361 -23.11 -12.57 27.76
C THR A 361 -23.42 -11.64 26.59
N ASN A 362 -23.69 -12.22 25.42
CA ASN A 362 -23.85 -11.55 24.12
C ASN A 362 -22.62 -10.71 23.72
N CYS A 363 -21.44 -11.29 23.96
CA CYS A 363 -20.15 -10.65 23.76
C CYS A 363 -19.16 -11.65 23.14
N PHE A 364 -18.07 -11.13 22.59
CA PHE A 364 -16.97 -11.95 22.08
C PHE A 364 -15.89 -12.12 23.15
N ASP A 365 -15.55 -13.36 23.50
CA ASP A 365 -14.44 -13.66 24.39
C ASP A 365 -13.14 -13.74 23.58
N ALA A 366 -12.29 -12.73 23.74
CA ALA A 366 -11.00 -12.64 23.05
C ALA A 366 -10.03 -13.76 23.43
N ASN A 367 -10.14 -14.39 24.61
CA ASN A 367 -9.25 -15.46 25.04
C ASN A 367 -9.57 -16.76 24.32
N SER A 368 -10.82 -17.22 24.43
CA SER A 368 -11.30 -18.41 23.74
C SER A 368 -11.54 -18.20 22.24
N THR A 369 -11.60 -16.94 21.78
CA THR A 369 -11.97 -16.52 20.41
C THR A 369 -13.34 -17.05 19.99
N THR A 370 -14.27 -17.06 20.95
CA THR A 370 -15.64 -17.52 20.72
C THR A 370 -16.64 -16.49 21.19
N PHE A 371 -17.83 -16.50 20.61
CA PHE A 371 -18.92 -15.69 21.10
C PHE A 371 -19.63 -16.38 22.27
N VAL A 372 -19.88 -15.62 23.33
CA VAL A 372 -20.55 -16.08 24.55
C VAL A 372 -21.98 -15.54 24.54
N GLY A 373 -22.98 -16.37 24.27
CA GLY A 373 -24.39 -15.94 24.26
C GLY A 373 -25.36 -17.04 23.83
N VAL A 374 -26.66 -16.79 24.01
CA VAL A 374 -27.73 -17.74 23.64
C VAL A 374 -28.17 -17.43 22.20
N ILE A 375 -28.10 -18.44 21.33
CA ILE A 375 -28.63 -18.36 19.97
C ILE A 375 -30.15 -18.16 20.08
N ASN A 376 -30.64 -16.95 19.79
CA ASN A 376 -32.08 -16.71 19.70
C ASN A 376 -32.67 -17.66 18.64
N ALA A 377 -33.74 -18.38 18.97
CA ALA A 377 -34.40 -19.37 18.10
C ALA A 377 -34.94 -18.81 16.76
N ARG A 378 -34.81 -17.49 16.52
CA ARG A 378 -35.18 -16.77 15.29
C ARG A 378 -34.00 -16.40 14.39
N GLY A 379 -32.76 -16.66 14.78
CA GLY A 379 -31.58 -16.53 13.90
C GLY A 379 -31.17 -15.11 13.45
N GLU A 380 -31.87 -14.04 13.89
CA GLU A 380 -31.53 -12.67 13.49
C GLU A 380 -30.31 -12.09 14.24
N ASP A 381 -30.03 -12.57 15.46
CA ASP A 381 -28.86 -12.21 16.29
C ASP A 381 -27.97 -13.42 16.62
N SER A 382 -28.01 -14.46 15.78
CA SER A 382 -27.16 -15.63 16.01
C SER A 382 -25.70 -15.27 15.78
N ALA A 383 -24.93 -15.33 16.85
CA ALA A 383 -23.49 -15.13 16.81
C ALA A 383 -22.79 -16.00 15.78
N PRO A 384 -21.72 -15.51 15.15
CA PRO A 384 -21.03 -16.23 14.10
C PRO A 384 -20.36 -17.47 14.69
N VAL A 385 -20.70 -18.65 14.17
CA VAL A 385 -19.97 -19.90 14.48
C VAL A 385 -18.69 -19.89 13.67
N LYS A 386 -17.65 -19.25 14.21
CA LYS A 386 -16.30 -19.17 13.63
C LYS A 386 -15.37 -20.11 14.39
N LEU A 387 -14.49 -20.77 13.65
CA LEU A 387 -13.43 -21.61 14.20
C LEU A 387 -12.08 -21.08 13.71
N TYR A 388 -11.45 -20.24 14.52
CA TYR A 388 -10.13 -19.71 14.19
C TYR A 388 -9.05 -20.76 14.44
N LYS A 389 -8.26 -21.05 13.40
CA LYS A 389 -7.07 -21.90 13.49
C LYS A 389 -5.81 -21.10 13.81
N THR A 390 -5.79 -19.83 13.41
CA THR A 390 -4.64 -18.94 13.60
C THR A 390 -5.04 -17.66 14.30
N LYS A 391 -4.22 -17.26 15.28
CA LYS A 391 -4.41 -16.03 16.05
C LYS A 391 -3.12 -15.23 16.05
N ASP A 392 -3.18 -14.00 15.57
CA ASP A 392 -2.06 -13.07 15.65
C ASP A 392 -2.26 -12.09 16.79
N TYR A 393 -1.22 -11.93 17.59
CA TYR A 393 -1.20 -10.91 18.64
C TYR A 393 -0.30 -9.76 18.21
N TRP A 394 -0.88 -8.57 18.14
CA TRP A 394 -0.19 -7.33 17.81
C TRP A 394 -0.12 -6.49 19.09
N LYS A 395 1.09 -6.12 19.50
CA LYS A 395 1.40 -5.44 20.76
C LYS A 395 2.39 -4.33 20.54
#